data_AF-A0A7S3IV66-F1
#
_entry.id   AF-A0A7S3IV66-F1
#
_cell.length_a   1.000
_cell.length_b   1.000
_cell.length_c   1.000
_cell.angle_alpha   90.00
_cell.angle_beta   90.00
_cell.angle_gamma   90.00
#
_symmetry.space_group_name_H-M   'P 1'
#
loop_
_entity.id
_entity.type
_entity.pdbx_description
1 polymer ?
#
loop_
_entity_poly.entity_id
_entity_poly.type
_entity_poly.pdbx_seq_one_letter_code
_entity_poly.pdbx_strand_id
1 'polypeptide(L)'
;RLELYQKFCRALIETGGAYYCFCTTDRLKQMRREQGHAKHQKTKYDRLCYGVPLEEAEERIKAGEPYVVRMLIPPGQTEFKDLIHGKVTFDHDSIDDQIIMKSDGFPTYHFANVVDDYMMKITHVIRGEEWLPSTPKHILLYKMFAMQPPTFAHLPLLLNSKGQKLSKRHGDVSVEEYRENGYLPEALLNGLALLGWNPPHRDDPNALVGDLNTFLKQEVLR
;
A
#
# COMPACT_ATOMS: atom_id res chain seq x y z
N ARG A 1 -5.61 -1.01 -18.09
CA ARG A 1 -4.16 -0.70 -18.03
C ARG A 1 -3.31 -1.98 -17.89
N LEU A 2 -3.82 -3.15 -18.26
CA LEU A 2 -3.17 -4.45 -17.99
C LEU A 2 -1.80 -4.60 -18.68
N GLU A 3 -1.74 -4.26 -19.97
CA GLU A 3 -0.51 -4.30 -20.78
C GLU A 3 0.62 -3.46 -20.18
N LEU A 4 0.27 -2.30 -19.61
CA LEU A 4 1.22 -1.42 -18.92
C LEU A 4 1.84 -2.13 -17.72
N TYR A 5 1.02 -2.75 -16.85
CA TYR A 5 1.52 -3.48 -15.70
C TYR A 5 2.38 -4.67 -16.12
N GLN A 6 1.99 -5.41 -17.16
CA GLN A 6 2.78 -6.51 -17.71
C GLN A 6 4.15 -6.03 -18.21
N LYS A 7 4.21 -4.87 -18.89
CA LYS A 7 5.47 -4.27 -19.34
C LYS A 7 6.39 -3.93 -18.16
N PHE A 8 5.87 -3.27 -17.13
CA PHE A 8 6.65 -2.95 -15.93
C PHE A 8 7.11 -4.21 -15.19
N CYS A 9 6.24 -5.23 -15.12
CA CYS A 9 6.57 -6.48 -14.46
C CYS A 9 7.71 -7.20 -15.19
N ARG A 10 7.66 -7.24 -16.54
CA ARG A 10 8.72 -7.84 -17.34
C ARG A 10 10.05 -7.12 -17.14
N ALA A 11 10.05 -5.79 -17.20
CA ALA A 11 11.25 -5.00 -16.96
C ALA A 11 11.85 -5.29 -15.57
N LEU A 12 11.01 -5.42 -14.54
CA LEU A 12 11.48 -5.73 -13.18
C LEU A 12 12.09 -7.12 -13.05
N ILE A 13 11.59 -8.10 -13.81
CA ILE A 13 12.16 -9.45 -13.87
C ILE A 13 13.51 -9.43 -14.60
N GLU A 14 13.59 -8.75 -15.74
CA GLU A 14 14.82 -8.62 -16.54
C GLU A 14 15.96 -7.94 -15.75
N THR A 15 15.62 -7.01 -14.85
CA THR A 15 16.59 -6.35 -13.96
C THR A 15 16.84 -7.11 -12.65
N GLY A 16 16.25 -8.29 -12.45
CA GLY A 16 16.41 -9.11 -11.24
C GLY A 16 15.69 -8.59 -9.99
N GLY A 17 14.83 -7.58 -10.11
CA GLY A 17 14.02 -7.05 -9.00
C GLY A 17 12.78 -7.90 -8.69
N ALA A 18 12.46 -8.85 -9.56
CA ALA A 18 11.35 -9.77 -9.40
C ALA A 18 11.66 -11.14 -10.03
N TYR A 19 10.91 -12.17 -9.63
CA TYR A 19 11.08 -13.53 -10.13
C TYR A 19 9.75 -14.29 -10.20
N TYR A 20 9.71 -15.31 -11.05
CA TYR A 20 8.56 -16.21 -11.18
C TYR A 20 8.49 -17.20 -10.02
N CYS A 21 7.28 -17.46 -9.53
CA CYS A 21 7.03 -18.41 -8.46
C CYS A 21 5.91 -19.37 -8.86
N PHE A 22 6.24 -20.65 -8.87
CA PHE A 22 5.36 -21.76 -9.25
C PHE A 22 4.84 -22.53 -8.02
N CYS A 23 5.03 -21.98 -6.81
CA CYS A 23 4.62 -22.66 -5.59
C CYS A 23 3.09 -22.77 -5.51
N THR A 24 2.60 -24.01 -5.33
CA THR A 24 1.18 -24.26 -5.12
C THR A 24 0.69 -23.66 -3.80
N THR A 25 -0.61 -23.38 -3.72
CA THR A 25 -1.22 -22.88 -2.48
C THR A 25 -1.03 -23.85 -1.32
N ASP A 26 -1.10 -25.15 -1.56
CA ASP A 26 -0.95 -26.17 -0.51
C ASP A 26 0.48 -26.24 0.03
N ARG A 27 1.49 -26.14 -0.85
CA ARG A 27 2.88 -25.98 -0.42
C ARG A 27 3.05 -24.75 0.47
N LEU A 28 2.51 -23.59 0.06
CA LEU A 28 2.63 -22.36 0.82
C LEU A 28 1.93 -22.44 2.19
N LYS A 29 0.80 -23.16 2.28
CA LYS A 29 0.13 -23.44 3.56
C LYS A 29 1.01 -24.31 4.46
N GLN A 30 1.61 -25.37 3.92
CA GLN A 30 2.51 -26.25 4.65
C GLN A 30 3.73 -25.48 5.18
N MET A 31 4.41 -24.73 4.30
CA MET A 31 5.54 -23.87 4.65
C MET A 31 5.21 -22.91 5.80
N ARG A 32 4.06 -22.22 5.73
CA ARG A 32 3.62 -21.31 6.80
C ARG A 32 3.30 -22.04 8.10
N ARG A 33 2.75 -23.26 8.03
CA ARG A 33 2.46 -24.07 9.20
C ARG A 33 3.75 -24.48 9.90
N GLU A 34 4.74 -24.97 9.15
CA GLU A 34 6.06 -25.34 9.66
C GLU A 34 6.78 -24.16 10.32
N GLN A 35 6.76 -22.98 9.68
CA GLN A 35 7.31 -21.76 10.28
C GLN A 35 6.51 -21.27 11.50
N GLY A 36 5.18 -21.33 11.46
CA GLY A 36 4.30 -20.84 12.52
C GLY A 36 4.35 -21.65 13.83
N HIS A 37 4.89 -22.88 13.79
CA HIS A 37 5.19 -23.66 14.99
C HIS A 37 6.39 -23.12 15.78
N ALA A 38 7.24 -22.29 15.16
CA ALA A 38 8.26 -21.50 15.86
C ALA A 38 7.61 -20.24 16.45
N LYS A 39 7.47 -20.19 17.79
CA LYS A 39 6.84 -19.06 18.50
C LYS A 39 7.47 -17.72 18.07
N HIS A 40 6.61 -16.75 17.72
CA HIS A 40 6.92 -15.34 17.43
C HIS A 40 7.62 -15.01 16.10
N GLN A 41 7.77 -15.96 15.17
CA GLN A 41 8.34 -15.65 13.85
C GLN A 41 7.26 -15.27 12.83
N LYS A 42 7.39 -14.10 12.20
CA LYS A 42 6.54 -13.73 11.05
C LYS A 42 6.82 -14.72 9.92
N THR A 43 5.79 -15.41 9.44
CA THR A 43 5.96 -16.34 8.33
C THR A 43 6.31 -15.58 7.05
N LYS A 44 7.37 -16.00 6.36
CA LYS A 44 7.83 -15.42 5.10
C LYS A 44 7.92 -16.48 4.03
N TYR A 45 7.81 -16.05 2.78
CA TYR A 45 8.13 -16.91 1.67
C TYR A 45 9.61 -17.31 1.73
N ASP A 46 9.85 -18.61 1.59
CA ASP A 46 11.16 -19.24 1.72
C ASP A 46 12.04 -19.08 0.48
N ARG A 47 11.60 -18.31 -0.52
CA ARG A 47 12.32 -18.04 -1.76
C ARG A 47 12.66 -19.29 -2.57
N LEU A 48 11.90 -20.40 -2.43
CA LEU A 48 12.19 -21.62 -3.19
C LEU A 48 12.35 -21.36 -4.69
N CYS A 49 11.47 -20.54 -5.27
CA CYS A 49 11.50 -20.26 -6.71
C CYS A 49 12.45 -19.14 -7.12
N TYR A 50 13.10 -18.43 -6.19
CA TYR A 50 14.07 -17.37 -6.53
C TYR A 50 15.29 -17.93 -7.26
N GLY A 51 15.67 -19.18 -6.95
CA GLY A 51 16.80 -19.85 -7.61
C GLY A 51 16.51 -20.42 -9.00
N VAL A 52 15.28 -20.31 -9.51
CA VAL A 52 14.92 -20.82 -10.84
C VAL A 52 15.44 -19.85 -11.91
N PRO A 53 16.33 -20.29 -12.83
CA PRO A 53 16.80 -19.45 -13.94
C PRO A 53 15.64 -18.95 -14.81
N LEU A 54 15.78 -17.76 -15.37
CA LEU A 54 14.73 -17.15 -16.20
C LEU A 54 14.37 -18.04 -17.41
N GLU A 55 15.34 -18.67 -18.04
CA GLU A 55 15.14 -19.59 -19.17
C GLU A 55 14.26 -20.79 -18.78
N GLU A 56 14.57 -21.45 -17.66
CA GLU A 56 13.75 -22.56 -17.14
C GLU A 56 12.34 -22.08 -16.76
N ALA A 57 12.23 -20.90 -16.13
CA ALA A 57 10.93 -20.33 -15.81
C ALA A 57 10.08 -20.07 -17.06
N GLU A 58 10.68 -19.57 -18.14
CA GLU A 58 9.98 -19.35 -19.41
C GLU A 58 9.50 -20.66 -20.07
N GLU A 59 10.27 -21.75 -19.98
CA GLU A 59 9.84 -23.06 -20.45
C GLU A 59 8.62 -23.57 -19.68
N ARG A 60 8.63 -23.46 -18.35
CA ARG A 60 7.50 -23.84 -17.50
C ARG A 60 6.24 -23.03 -17.79
N ILE A 61 6.41 -21.73 -18.03
CA ILE A 61 5.31 -20.85 -18.45
C ILE A 61 4.75 -21.27 -19.81
N LYS A 62 5.61 -21.57 -20.79
CA LYS A 62 5.19 -22.07 -22.12
C LYS A 62 4.48 -23.42 -22.03
N ALA A 63 4.86 -24.26 -21.08
CA ALA A 63 4.19 -25.52 -20.77
C ALA A 63 2.82 -25.34 -20.07
N GLY A 64 2.43 -24.10 -19.74
CA GLY A 64 1.14 -23.78 -19.13
C GLY A 64 1.10 -23.94 -17.62
N GLU A 65 2.26 -24.04 -16.95
CA GLU A 65 2.31 -24.15 -15.49
C GLU A 65 1.83 -22.84 -14.82
N PRO A 66 0.87 -22.89 -13.87
CA PRO A 66 0.43 -21.70 -13.16
C PRO A 66 1.55 -21.06 -12.33
N TYR A 67 1.65 -19.73 -12.39
CA TYR A 67 2.69 -18.98 -11.70
C TYR A 67 2.18 -17.66 -11.15
N VAL A 68 2.93 -17.06 -10.24
CA VAL A 68 2.82 -15.67 -9.83
C VAL A 68 4.18 -14.99 -10.01
N VAL A 69 4.21 -13.66 -10.01
CA VAL A 69 5.48 -12.92 -9.95
C VAL A 69 5.62 -12.32 -8.57
N ARG A 70 6.77 -12.52 -7.93
CA ARG A 70 7.12 -11.94 -6.63
C ARG A 70 8.20 -10.88 -6.81
N MET A 71 8.08 -9.80 -6.06
CA MET A 71 9.15 -8.84 -5.87
C MET A 71 10.22 -9.45 -4.96
N LEU A 72 11.48 -9.26 -5.30
CA LEU A 72 12.61 -9.65 -4.47
C LEU A 72 12.93 -8.53 -3.47
N ILE A 73 12.76 -8.78 -2.17
CA ILE A 73 13.16 -7.81 -1.15
C ILE A 73 14.68 -7.93 -0.89
N PRO A 74 15.50 -6.90 -1.16
CA PRO A 74 16.93 -6.96 -0.87
C PRO A 74 17.19 -6.95 0.65
N PRO A 75 18.35 -7.37 1.15
CA PRO A 75 18.71 -7.16 2.55
C PRO A 75 18.84 -5.66 2.88
N GLY A 76 18.80 -5.30 4.16
CA GLY A 76 18.99 -3.94 4.64
C GLY A 76 17.72 -3.30 5.21
N GLN A 77 17.58 -2.00 5.04
CA GLN A 77 16.46 -1.23 5.57
C GLN A 77 15.97 -0.19 4.58
N THR A 78 14.69 0.15 4.67
CA THR A 78 14.09 1.27 3.95
C THR A 78 13.67 2.33 4.94
N GLU A 79 14.20 3.52 4.71
CA GLU A 79 13.92 4.73 5.48
C GLU A 79 13.22 5.75 4.58
N PHE A 80 12.22 6.45 5.14
CA PHE A 80 11.51 7.51 4.47
C PHE A 80 10.96 8.54 5.44
N LYS A 81 10.64 9.73 4.92
CA LYS A 81 9.95 10.78 5.66
C LYS A 81 8.47 10.78 5.27
N ASP A 82 7.61 10.55 6.25
CA ASP A 82 6.19 10.81 6.19
C ASP A 82 5.88 12.23 6.70
N LEU A 83 4.95 12.93 6.07
CA LEU A 83 4.59 14.29 6.50
C LEU A 83 3.94 14.34 7.89
N ILE A 84 3.27 13.26 8.32
CA ILE A 84 2.54 13.20 9.59
C ILE A 84 3.36 12.44 10.65
N HIS A 85 3.90 11.28 10.28
CA HIS A 85 4.66 10.43 11.21
C HIS A 85 6.16 10.77 11.27
N GLY A 86 6.64 11.71 10.46
CA GLY A 86 8.04 12.09 10.42
C GLY A 86 8.93 11.00 9.82
N LYS A 87 10.13 10.80 10.39
CA LYS A 87 11.10 9.83 9.90
C LYS A 87 10.72 8.41 10.33
N VAL A 88 10.52 7.51 9.37
CA VAL A 88 10.13 6.11 9.60
C VAL A 88 11.13 5.18 8.93
N THR A 89 11.54 4.11 9.64
CA THR A 89 12.51 3.12 9.15
C THR A 89 11.97 1.71 9.35
N PHE A 90 12.09 0.87 8.32
CA PHE A 90 11.68 -0.53 8.35
C PHE A 90 12.85 -1.43 7.94
N ASP A 91 13.10 -2.45 8.76
CA ASP A 91 14.01 -3.55 8.43
C ASP A 91 13.39 -4.43 7.34
N HIS A 92 14.14 -4.74 6.29
CA HIS A 92 13.70 -5.64 5.21
C HIS A 92 13.49 -7.07 5.71
N ASP A 93 14.11 -7.47 6.82
CA ASP A 93 13.81 -8.73 7.48
C ASP A 93 12.42 -8.78 8.13
N SER A 94 11.68 -7.66 8.15
CA SER A 94 10.27 -7.68 8.53
C SER A 94 9.30 -7.76 7.34
N ILE A 95 9.82 -7.72 6.11
CA ILE A 95 9.07 -7.60 4.85
C ILE A 95 9.18 -8.90 4.05
N ASP A 96 8.06 -9.39 3.53
CA ASP A 96 7.98 -10.60 2.71
C ASP A 96 8.13 -10.29 1.20
N ASP A 97 8.59 -11.27 0.43
CA ASP A 97 8.64 -11.24 -1.05
C ASP A 97 7.21 -11.29 -1.61
N GLN A 98 6.62 -10.10 -1.66
CA GLN A 98 5.22 -9.89 -2.01
C GLN A 98 4.94 -10.24 -3.46
N ILE A 99 3.78 -10.87 -3.70
CA ILE A 99 3.26 -11.06 -5.06
C ILE A 99 2.95 -9.69 -5.67
N ILE A 100 3.50 -9.42 -6.86
CA ILE A 100 3.24 -8.20 -7.65
C ILE A 100 2.31 -8.48 -8.83
N MET A 101 2.35 -9.69 -9.38
CA MET A 101 1.40 -10.18 -10.40
C MET A 101 0.83 -11.52 -9.97
N LYS A 102 -0.50 -11.63 -9.98
CA LYS A 102 -1.24 -12.86 -9.67
C LYS A 102 -1.25 -13.83 -10.86
N SER A 103 -1.72 -15.06 -10.63
CA SER A 103 -1.79 -16.11 -11.64
C SER A 103 -2.85 -15.89 -12.71
N ASP A 104 -3.84 -15.03 -12.44
CA ASP A 104 -4.80 -14.55 -13.44
C ASP A 104 -4.23 -13.44 -14.35
N GLY A 105 -2.95 -13.10 -14.18
CA GLY A 105 -2.27 -12.07 -14.95
C GLY A 105 -2.55 -10.65 -14.49
N PHE A 106 -3.37 -10.44 -13.44
CA PHE A 106 -3.64 -9.11 -12.89
C PHE A 106 -2.61 -8.71 -11.81
N PRO A 107 -2.25 -7.41 -11.72
CA PRO A 107 -1.36 -6.93 -10.67
C PRO A 107 -2.02 -7.01 -9.29
N THR A 108 -1.20 -6.99 -8.25
CA THR A 108 -1.67 -6.68 -6.90
C THR A 108 -1.78 -5.17 -6.70
N TYR A 109 -2.50 -4.75 -5.66
CA TYR A 109 -2.63 -3.33 -5.31
C TYR A 109 -1.28 -2.64 -5.20
N HIS A 110 -0.29 -3.26 -4.52
CA HIS A 110 1.02 -2.64 -4.31
C HIS A 110 1.73 -2.31 -5.61
N PHE A 111 1.66 -3.20 -6.59
CA PHE A 111 2.32 -3.02 -7.86
C PHE A 111 1.58 -2.03 -8.76
N ALA A 112 0.27 -2.22 -8.92
CA ALA A 112 -0.57 -1.32 -9.72
C ALA A 112 -0.51 0.11 -9.21
N ASN A 113 -0.60 0.32 -7.89
CA ASN A 113 -0.57 1.64 -7.28
C ASN A 113 0.74 2.38 -7.57
N VAL A 114 1.91 1.74 -7.42
CA VAL A 114 3.20 2.39 -7.72
C VAL A 114 3.32 2.73 -9.21
N VAL A 115 2.95 1.81 -10.10
CA VAL A 115 3.00 2.04 -11.54
C VAL A 115 2.07 3.20 -11.93
N ASP A 116 0.86 3.22 -11.39
CA ASP A 116 -0.11 4.27 -11.72
C ASP A 116 0.26 5.61 -11.11
N ASP A 117 0.71 5.66 -9.85
CA ASP A 117 1.16 6.88 -9.21
C ASP A 117 2.29 7.54 -10.03
N TYR A 118 3.27 6.75 -10.48
CA TYR A 118 4.32 7.25 -11.36
C TYR A 118 3.77 7.75 -12.71
N MET A 119 2.96 6.93 -13.39
CA MET A 119 2.46 7.25 -14.73
C MET A 119 1.46 8.42 -14.73
N MET A 120 0.78 8.66 -13.61
CA MET A 120 -0.11 9.79 -13.40
C MET A 120 0.60 11.00 -12.78
N LYS A 121 1.92 10.91 -12.54
CA LYS A 121 2.75 11.99 -11.97
C LYS A 121 2.23 12.46 -10.60
N ILE A 122 1.81 11.51 -9.77
CA ILE A 122 1.37 11.80 -8.41
C ILE A 122 2.56 12.36 -7.64
N THR A 123 2.34 13.52 -7.01
CA THR A 123 3.36 14.19 -6.20
C THR A 123 3.23 13.89 -4.71
N HIS A 124 2.00 13.62 -4.25
CA HIS A 124 1.65 13.43 -2.85
C HIS A 124 0.65 12.29 -2.73
N VAL A 125 0.96 11.29 -1.91
CA VAL A 125 0.08 10.17 -1.58
C VAL A 125 -0.40 10.38 -0.15
N ILE A 126 -1.67 10.76 -0.02
CA ILE A 126 -2.36 10.95 1.26
C ILE A 126 -3.35 9.80 1.44
N ARG A 127 -3.16 8.97 2.47
CA ARG A 127 -3.98 7.76 2.71
C ARG A 127 -3.96 7.37 4.19
N GLY A 128 -4.80 6.44 4.61
CA GLY A 128 -4.83 5.96 6.00
C GLY A 128 -3.54 5.25 6.45
N GLU A 129 -3.22 5.37 7.74
CA GLU A 129 -2.01 4.81 8.36
C GLU A 129 -1.93 3.28 8.34
N GLU A 130 -3.02 2.58 8.04
CA GLU A 130 -2.98 1.14 7.81
C GLU A 130 -2.04 0.74 6.65
N TRP A 131 -1.75 1.67 5.74
CA TRP A 131 -0.82 1.48 4.63
C TRP A 131 0.63 1.80 4.97
N LEU A 132 0.92 2.41 6.13
CA LEU A 132 2.28 2.78 6.53
C LEU A 132 3.25 1.58 6.51
N PRO A 133 2.88 0.37 7.00
CA PRO A 133 3.76 -0.81 6.92
C PRO A 133 4.01 -1.34 5.50
N SER A 134 3.23 -0.87 4.51
CA SER A 134 3.37 -1.25 3.10
C SER A 134 4.23 -0.28 2.30
N THR A 135 4.37 0.96 2.76
CA THR A 135 5.18 2.00 2.12
C THR A 135 6.64 1.59 1.85
N PRO A 136 7.37 0.84 2.71
CA PRO A 136 8.72 0.40 2.33
C PRO A 136 8.73 -0.48 1.07
N LYS A 137 7.69 -1.30 0.83
CA LYS A 137 7.56 -2.08 -0.42
C LYS A 137 7.38 -1.16 -1.62
N HIS A 138 6.57 -0.12 -1.48
CA HIS A 138 6.35 0.87 -2.54
C HIS A 138 7.63 1.62 -2.88
N ILE A 139 8.38 2.06 -1.86
CA ILE A 139 9.66 2.75 -2.03
C ILE A 139 10.69 1.85 -2.71
N LEU A 140 10.75 0.57 -2.36
CA LEU A 140 11.61 -0.39 -3.05
C LEU A 140 11.24 -0.53 -4.52
N LEU A 141 9.94 -0.57 -4.87
CA LEU A 141 9.51 -0.59 -6.27
C LEU A 141 9.96 0.67 -7.01
N TYR A 142 9.75 1.87 -6.44
CA TYR A 142 10.24 3.12 -7.02
C TYR A 142 11.76 3.07 -7.27
N LYS A 143 12.54 2.62 -6.27
CA LYS A 143 14.00 2.48 -6.38
C LYS A 143 14.41 1.51 -7.47
N MET A 144 13.77 0.34 -7.56
CA MET A 144 14.07 -0.69 -8.57
C MET A 144 13.82 -0.19 -10.00
N PHE A 145 12.83 0.67 -10.18
CA PHE A 145 12.56 1.32 -11.46
C PHE A 145 13.36 2.61 -11.69
N ALA A 146 14.26 2.98 -10.78
CA ALA A 146 14.96 4.27 -10.78
C ALA A 146 14.00 5.49 -10.87
N MET A 147 12.84 5.38 -10.24
CA MET A 147 11.79 6.40 -10.20
C MET A 147 11.84 7.17 -8.88
N GLN A 148 11.46 8.45 -8.93
CA GLN A 148 11.30 9.26 -7.72
C GLN A 148 9.95 8.91 -7.05
N PRO A 149 9.94 8.53 -5.77
CA PRO A 149 8.69 8.32 -5.05
C PRO A 149 7.99 9.67 -4.78
N PRO A 150 6.64 9.67 -4.68
CA PRO A 150 5.91 10.83 -4.18
C PRO A 150 6.21 11.05 -2.69
N THR A 151 5.83 12.22 -2.20
CA THR A 151 5.74 12.49 -0.76
C THR A 151 4.58 11.68 -0.17
N PHE A 152 4.78 11.07 1.00
CA PHE A 152 3.74 10.31 1.69
C PHE A 152 3.22 11.06 2.93
N ALA A 153 1.91 10.98 3.15
CA ALA A 153 1.26 11.41 4.38
C ALA A 153 0.25 10.34 4.81
N HIS A 154 0.46 9.75 5.98
CA HIS A 154 -0.43 8.71 6.50
C HIS A 154 -1.36 9.29 7.57
N LEU A 155 -2.66 9.34 7.27
CA LEU A 155 -3.69 9.87 8.15
C LEU A 155 -4.00 8.88 9.28
N PRO A 156 -4.13 9.35 10.54
CA PRO A 156 -4.44 8.47 11.66
C PRO A 156 -5.83 7.84 11.51
N LEU A 157 -6.00 6.65 12.09
CA LEU A 157 -7.27 5.95 12.09
C LEU A 157 -8.34 6.73 12.88
N LEU A 158 -9.54 6.78 12.33
CA LEU A 158 -10.71 7.25 13.07
C LEU A 158 -11.04 6.25 14.18
N LEU A 159 -11.20 6.77 15.40
CA LEU A 159 -11.53 5.99 16.58
C LEU A 159 -12.97 6.28 17.03
N ASN A 160 -13.63 5.27 17.60
CA ASN A 160 -14.91 5.45 18.29
C ASN A 160 -14.68 6.07 19.68
N SER A 161 -15.77 6.36 20.39
CA SER A 161 -15.73 6.92 21.76
C SER A 161 -15.02 6.04 22.80
N LYS A 162 -14.77 4.76 22.47
CA LYS A 162 -14.01 3.81 23.29
C LYS A 162 -12.53 3.68 22.86
N GLY A 163 -12.06 4.51 21.93
CA GLY A 163 -10.69 4.47 21.39
C GLY A 163 -10.42 3.29 20.44
N GLN A 164 -11.44 2.58 19.98
CA GLN A 164 -11.30 1.46 19.06
C GLN A 164 -11.45 1.96 17.62
N LYS A 165 -10.76 1.31 16.67
CA LYS A 165 -10.90 1.60 15.24
C LYS A 165 -12.38 1.62 14.85
N LEU A 166 -12.81 2.73 14.25
CA LEU A 166 -14.16 2.87 13.73
C LEU A 166 -14.38 1.79 12.66
N SER A 167 -15.48 1.05 12.79
CA SER A 167 -15.80 -0.06 11.92
C SER A 167 -17.29 -0.10 11.67
N LYS A 168 -17.68 -0.62 10.49
CA LYS A 168 -19.08 -0.82 10.08
C LYS A 168 -19.97 -1.60 11.07
N ARG A 169 -19.36 -2.20 12.10
CA ARG A 169 -20.06 -2.96 13.14
C ARG A 169 -20.60 -2.08 14.29
N HIS A 170 -20.27 -0.78 14.33
CA HIS A 170 -20.48 0.08 15.50
C HIS A 170 -21.35 1.33 15.26
N GLY A 171 -22.30 1.32 14.32
CA GLY A 171 -23.29 2.41 14.11
C GLY A 171 -23.36 2.89 12.66
N ASP A 172 -23.91 4.10 12.45
CA ASP A 172 -23.96 4.77 11.14
C ASP A 172 -22.54 5.19 10.73
N VAL A 173 -21.92 4.42 9.83
CA VAL A 173 -20.53 4.66 9.39
C VAL A 173 -20.44 4.87 7.88
N SER A 174 -21.55 4.72 7.18
CA SER A 174 -21.66 4.96 5.75
C SER A 174 -22.11 6.39 5.47
N VAL A 175 -21.60 6.97 4.39
CA VAL A 175 -22.04 8.31 3.93
C VAL A 175 -23.52 8.27 3.56
N GLU A 176 -24.01 7.12 3.10
CA GLU A 176 -25.39 6.85 2.75
C GLU A 176 -26.33 6.98 3.96
N GLU A 177 -25.99 6.38 5.11
CA GLU A 177 -26.79 6.49 6.34
C GLU A 177 -26.87 7.95 6.82
N TYR A 178 -25.77 8.70 6.81
CA TYR A 178 -25.79 10.13 7.14
C TYR A 178 -26.73 10.91 6.20
N ARG A 179 -26.73 10.60 4.90
CA ARG A 179 -27.63 11.23 3.94
C ARG A 179 -29.09 10.88 4.21
N GLU A 180 -29.39 9.60 4.48
CA GLU A 180 -30.74 9.12 4.78
C GLU A 180 -31.29 9.70 6.08
N ASN A 181 -30.43 9.92 7.07
CA ASN A 181 -30.76 10.56 8.34
C ASN A 181 -30.88 12.11 8.24
N GLY A 182 -30.74 12.68 7.04
CA GLY A 182 -30.98 14.11 6.80
C GLY A 182 -29.82 15.04 7.18
N TYR A 183 -28.59 14.52 7.30
CA TYR A 183 -27.42 15.38 7.51
C TYR A 183 -27.13 16.22 6.26
N LEU A 184 -26.83 17.51 6.48
CA LEU A 184 -26.37 18.39 5.42
C LEU A 184 -24.94 18.00 4.98
N PRO A 185 -24.63 17.95 3.67
CA PRO A 185 -23.29 17.65 3.18
C PRO A 185 -22.22 18.55 3.78
N GLU A 186 -22.50 19.84 3.94
CA GLU A 186 -21.60 20.84 4.51
C GLU A 186 -21.30 20.54 5.98
N ALA A 187 -22.31 20.12 6.75
CA ALA A 187 -22.14 19.74 8.15
C ALA A 187 -21.29 18.47 8.28
N LEU A 188 -21.49 17.49 7.40
CA LEU A 188 -20.70 16.26 7.36
C LEU A 188 -19.24 16.56 6.99
N LEU A 189 -19.00 17.36 5.95
CA LEU A 189 -17.65 17.76 5.53
C LEU A 189 -16.92 18.54 6.61
N ASN A 190 -17.59 19.49 7.26
CA ASN A 190 -17.03 20.25 8.38
C ASN A 190 -16.64 19.33 9.54
N GLY A 191 -17.51 18.38 9.89
CA GLY A 191 -17.22 17.37 10.92
C GLY A 191 -16.01 16.51 10.56
N LEU A 192 -15.95 16.00 9.33
CA LEU A 192 -14.85 15.16 8.84
C LEU A 192 -13.51 15.91 8.77
N ALA A 193 -13.52 17.18 8.37
CA ALA A 193 -12.31 18.00 8.31
C ALA A 193 -11.64 18.17 9.69
N LEU A 194 -12.42 18.15 10.76
CA LEU A 194 -11.92 18.24 12.14
C LEU A 194 -11.39 16.91 12.69
N LEU A 195 -11.60 15.79 11.98
CA LEU A 195 -11.12 14.47 12.37
C LEU A 195 -9.67 14.24 11.91
N GLY A 196 -8.73 14.86 12.61
CA GLY A 196 -7.29 14.76 12.32
C GLY A 196 -6.62 16.09 11.99
N TRP A 197 -7.38 17.18 11.99
CA TRP A 197 -6.87 18.54 11.83
C TRP A 197 -7.59 19.50 12.78
N ASN A 198 -6.85 20.48 13.31
CA ASN A 198 -7.38 21.50 14.21
C ASN A 198 -7.08 22.89 13.61
N PRO A 199 -8.10 23.64 13.13
CA PRO A 199 -7.88 24.96 12.56
C PRO A 199 -7.29 25.93 13.60
N PRO A 200 -6.34 26.79 13.21
CA PRO A 200 -5.80 27.82 14.10
C PRO A 200 -6.85 28.85 14.56
N HIS A 201 -7.96 28.99 13.81
CA HIS A 201 -9.08 29.90 14.12
C HIS A 201 -10.37 29.11 14.34
N ARG A 202 -10.45 28.36 15.44
CA ARG A 202 -11.57 27.47 15.78
C ARG A 202 -12.92 28.20 15.97
N ASP A 203 -12.88 29.50 16.25
CA ASP A 203 -14.06 30.31 16.59
C ASP A 203 -14.75 30.96 15.38
N ASP A 204 -14.20 30.82 14.16
CA ASP A 204 -14.83 31.32 12.94
C ASP A 204 -15.56 30.19 12.21
N PRO A 205 -16.91 30.15 12.23
CA PRO A 205 -17.70 29.13 11.54
C PRO A 205 -17.55 29.18 10.00
N ASN A 206 -16.95 30.24 9.45
CA ASN A 206 -16.63 30.34 8.02
C ASN A 206 -15.20 29.89 7.68
N ALA A 207 -14.34 29.58 8.67
CA ALA A 207 -12.95 29.19 8.44
C ALA A 207 -12.83 27.91 7.57
N LEU A 208 -13.81 27.01 7.66
CA LEU A 208 -13.92 25.80 6.83
C LEU A 208 -14.79 25.99 5.57
N VAL A 209 -15.55 27.07 5.48
CA VAL A 209 -16.32 27.46 4.29
C VAL A 209 -15.40 28.14 3.25
N GLY A 210 -14.18 28.49 3.64
CA GLY A 210 -13.10 28.85 2.74
C GLY A 210 -12.63 27.68 1.89
N ASP A 211 -12.37 27.96 0.61
CA ASP A 211 -11.91 27.04 -0.44
C ASP A 211 -11.09 25.86 0.11
N LEU A 212 -11.61 24.64 -0.02
CA LEU A 212 -10.96 23.37 0.35
C LEU A 212 -9.52 23.26 -0.22
N ASN A 213 -9.24 23.95 -1.34
CA ASN A 213 -7.89 24.04 -1.89
C ASN A 213 -6.92 24.81 -0.99
N THR A 214 -7.40 25.81 -0.25
CA THR A 214 -6.62 26.56 0.75
C THR A 214 -6.22 25.65 1.91
N PHE A 215 -7.17 24.88 2.45
CA PHE A 215 -6.92 23.89 3.49
C PHE A 215 -5.87 22.85 3.06
N LEU A 216 -6.07 22.21 1.90
CA LEU A 216 -5.14 21.17 1.41
C LEU A 216 -3.75 21.73 1.14
N LYS A 217 -3.63 22.90 0.49
CA LYS A 217 -2.33 23.48 0.14
C LYS A 217 -1.61 24.10 1.34
N GLN A 218 -2.32 24.75 2.25
CA GLN A 218 -1.71 25.51 3.33
C GLN A 218 -1.51 24.70 4.59
N GLU A 219 -2.22 23.60 4.82
CA GLU A 219 -2.18 22.92 6.12
C GLU A 219 -1.81 21.43 6.01
N VAL A 220 -2.17 20.76 4.90
CA VAL A 220 -1.89 19.33 4.70
C VAL A 220 -0.63 19.09 3.84
N LEU A 221 -0.36 19.95 2.86
CA LEU A 221 0.73 19.81 1.88
C LEU A 221 1.95 20.72 2.14
N ARG A 222 2.12 21.26 3.36
CA ARG A 222 3.27 22.12 3.72
C ARG A 222 4.61 21.41 3.59
#